data_AF-A0A370LQR0-F1
#
_entry.id   AF-A0A370LQR0-F1
#
_cell.length_a   1.000
_cell.length_b   1.000
_cell.length_c   1.000
_cell.angle_alpha   90.00
_cell.angle_beta   90.00
_cell.angle_gamma   90.00
#
_symmetry.space_group_name_H-M   'P 1'
#
loop_
_entity.id
_entity.type
_entity.pdbx_description
1 polymer ?
#
loop_
_entity_poly.entity_id
_entity_poly.type
_entity_poly.pdbx_seq_one_letter_code
_entity_poly.pdbx_strand_id
1 'polypeptide(L)'
;MEINFKEWLLAEMPINKFELLGKWGPNDRPRGYNRQDIGILTNPKAVDKIHRQWSNTKQKFDLYFLRAPKAKNYREIGEVSPEWVKENLDIDIQPNPETITIIFTQNTGAEKVPMTGWIIAHRIGHALYMNRAEGYSNGPLMGFFQKVQRDFKQMTQRLFGSTPDQYGQYSRYQATPAHLAMAVGTMKSAKDRKLFRFSEFAHELFAQYLITGKIKFNPLPRNILMRNHMAWGHHAPQTRWIRDEESYEHVSNRLEELEYEYEYELDYILEGLEGSIFVM
;
A
#
# COMPACT_ATOMS: atom_id res chain seq x y z
N MET A 1 21.96 -2.23 32.12
CA MET A 1 22.46 -1.89 30.77
C MET A 1 21.96 -0.50 30.46
N GLU A 2 22.85 0.47 30.22
CA GLU A 2 22.44 1.79 29.75
C GLU A 2 22.01 1.66 28.29
N ILE A 3 20.75 2.02 28.01
CA ILE A 3 20.23 2.12 26.64
C ILE A 3 20.84 3.39 26.03
N ASN A 4 21.55 3.27 24.91
CA ASN A 4 22.12 4.46 24.27
C ASN A 4 21.01 5.29 23.58
N PHE A 5 21.23 6.59 23.37
CA PHE A 5 20.21 7.50 22.81
C PHE A 5 19.62 7.01 21.46
N LYS A 6 20.41 6.33 20.62
CA LYS A 6 19.93 5.78 19.35
C LYS A 6 18.96 4.62 19.59
N GLU A 7 19.25 3.75 20.55
CA GLU A 7 18.38 2.62 20.92
C GLU A 7 17.08 3.12 21.55
N TRP A 8 17.15 4.13 22.42
CA TRP A 8 15.96 4.79 22.96
C TRP A 8 15.13 5.44 21.85
N LEU A 9 15.76 6.21 20.96
CA LEU A 9 15.07 6.87 19.86
C LEU A 9 14.37 5.87 18.94
N LEU A 10 15.01 4.72 18.66
CA LEU A 10 14.43 3.65 17.83
C LEU A 10 13.26 2.93 18.52
N ALA A 11 13.31 2.76 19.85
CA ALA A 11 12.22 2.14 20.62
C ALA A 11 10.96 3.03 20.69
N GLU A 12 11.13 4.35 20.63
CA GLU A 12 10.02 5.31 20.56
C GLU A 12 9.45 5.46 19.13
N MET A 13 10.03 4.79 18.13
CA MET A 13 9.54 4.88 16.75
C MET A 13 8.33 3.97 16.52
N PRO A 14 7.47 4.31 15.54
CA PRO A 14 6.29 3.51 15.25
C PRO A 14 6.58 2.07 14.83
N ILE A 15 7.77 1.76 14.32
CA ILE A 15 8.21 0.36 14.15
C ILE A 15 8.96 -0.05 15.41
N ASN A 16 8.30 -0.83 16.26
CA ASN A 16 8.84 -1.31 17.54
C ASN A 16 9.77 -2.51 17.33
N LYS A 17 9.38 -3.47 16.49
CA LYS A 17 10.25 -4.58 16.07
C LYS A 17 10.50 -4.57 14.57
N PHE A 18 11.75 -4.85 14.20
CA PHE A 18 12.18 -5.09 12.83
C PHE A 18 13.10 -6.31 12.82
N GLU A 19 12.49 -7.49 12.78
CA GLU A 19 13.21 -8.75 13.01
C GLU A 19 13.34 -9.59 11.74
N LEU A 20 14.54 -10.14 11.53
CA LEU A 20 14.83 -11.05 10.43
C LEU A 20 14.76 -12.49 10.95
N LEU A 21 13.70 -13.21 10.61
CA LEU A 21 13.49 -14.58 11.04
C LEU A 21 13.98 -15.60 10.01
N GLY A 22 14.61 -16.67 10.49
CA GLY A 22 15.17 -17.73 9.65
C GLY A 22 16.60 -17.44 9.18
N LYS A 23 16.99 -18.02 8.05
CA LYS A 23 18.40 -18.05 7.63
C LYS A 23 18.73 -16.84 6.76
N TRP A 24 19.29 -15.76 7.34
CA TRP A 24 19.59 -14.49 6.66
C TRP A 24 21.04 -14.29 6.15
N GLY A 25 21.88 -15.33 6.20
CA GLY A 25 23.28 -15.25 5.80
C GLY A 25 23.52 -15.00 4.29
N PRO A 26 24.76 -14.64 3.91
CA PRO A 26 25.14 -14.29 2.54
C PRO A 26 25.06 -15.46 1.56
N ASN A 27 25.20 -16.70 2.05
CA ASN A 27 25.19 -17.93 1.24
C ASN A 27 23.84 -18.68 1.30
N ASP A 28 22.88 -18.16 2.07
CA ASP A 28 21.59 -18.78 2.22
C ASP A 28 20.69 -18.51 1.02
N ARG A 29 19.77 -19.44 0.74
CA ARG A 29 18.83 -19.29 -0.38
C ARG A 29 17.91 -18.07 -0.16
N PRO A 30 17.65 -17.24 -1.18
CA PRO A 30 16.87 -16.01 -1.01
C PRO A 30 15.39 -16.20 -0.62
N ARG A 31 14.80 -17.37 -0.93
CA ARG A 31 13.47 -17.82 -0.48
C ARG A 31 12.37 -16.74 -0.50
N GLY A 32 12.13 -16.14 -1.67
CA GLY A 32 11.05 -15.15 -1.85
C GLY A 32 11.52 -13.69 -1.78
N TYR A 33 12.77 -13.45 -1.35
CA TYR A 33 13.42 -12.14 -1.37
C TYR A 33 14.46 -12.10 -2.48
N ASN A 34 14.66 -10.95 -3.12
CA ASN A 34 15.74 -10.78 -4.08
C ASN A 34 17.01 -10.24 -3.38
N ARG A 35 18.13 -10.14 -4.12
CA ARG A 35 19.41 -9.65 -3.55
C ARG A 35 19.32 -8.21 -3.03
N GLN A 36 18.54 -7.34 -3.66
CA GLN A 36 18.35 -5.96 -3.24
C GLN A 36 17.55 -5.89 -1.94
N ASP A 37 16.48 -6.70 -1.82
CA ASP A 37 15.70 -6.80 -0.59
C ASP A 37 16.57 -7.24 0.58
N ILE A 38 17.35 -8.31 0.38
CA ILE A 38 18.27 -8.81 1.40
C ILE A 38 19.27 -7.71 1.78
N GLY A 39 19.84 -7.01 0.80
CA GLY A 39 20.78 -5.91 1.04
C GLY A 39 20.17 -4.73 1.79
N ILE A 40 18.89 -4.45 1.62
CA ILE A 40 18.18 -3.39 2.36
C ILE A 40 17.87 -3.87 3.78
N LEU A 41 17.23 -5.03 3.91
CA LEU A 41 16.74 -5.55 5.19
C LEU A 41 17.88 -5.90 6.17
N THR A 42 19.04 -6.30 5.67
CA THR A 42 20.21 -6.65 6.51
C THR A 42 21.17 -5.48 6.76
N ASN A 43 20.97 -4.32 6.13
CA ASN A 43 21.86 -3.16 6.28
C ASN A 43 21.29 -2.18 7.34
N PRO A 44 21.98 -1.97 8.47
CA PRO A 44 21.48 -1.12 9.55
C PRO A 44 21.13 0.31 9.11
N LYS A 45 21.90 0.90 8.17
CA LYS A 45 21.62 2.26 7.69
C LYS A 45 20.35 2.33 6.83
N ALA A 46 20.07 1.26 6.09
CA ALA A 46 18.87 1.18 5.27
C ALA A 46 17.64 0.92 6.14
N VAL A 47 17.77 0.07 7.17
CA VAL A 47 16.74 -0.14 8.20
C VAL A 47 16.47 1.16 8.97
N ASP A 48 17.50 1.88 9.43
CA ASP A 48 17.35 3.20 10.07
C ASP A 48 16.56 4.18 9.18
N LYS A 49 16.76 4.12 7.85
CA LYS A 49 16.01 4.96 6.90
C LYS A 49 14.55 4.54 6.80
N ILE A 50 14.24 3.24 6.88
CA ILE A 50 12.86 2.74 6.92
C ILE A 50 12.15 3.25 8.18
N HIS A 51 12.76 3.08 9.36
CA HIS A 51 12.23 3.60 10.61
C HIS A 51 11.95 5.10 10.52
N ARG A 52 12.92 5.91 10.06
CA ARG A 52 12.75 7.36 9.84
C ARG A 52 11.63 7.70 8.86
N GLN A 53 11.45 6.91 7.81
CA GLN A 53 10.38 7.14 6.85
C GLN A 53 8.99 6.93 7.50
N TRP A 54 8.90 6.10 8.53
CA TRP A 54 7.67 5.78 9.25
C TRP A 54 7.48 6.61 10.51
N SER A 55 8.26 7.67 10.73
CA SER A 55 8.21 8.45 11.98
C SER A 55 6.88 9.18 12.21
N ASN A 56 6.07 9.37 11.16
CA ASN A 56 4.77 10.03 11.25
C ASN A 56 3.60 9.04 11.39
N THR A 57 3.87 7.74 11.38
CA THR A 57 2.85 6.72 11.62
C THR A 57 2.35 6.83 13.05
N LYS A 58 1.03 6.77 13.25
CA LYS A 58 0.43 6.92 14.60
C LYS A 58 0.42 5.60 15.37
N GLN A 59 0.13 4.51 14.69
CA GLN A 59 0.08 3.17 15.26
C GLN A 59 1.47 2.54 15.34
N LYS A 60 1.66 1.63 16.30
CA LYS A 60 2.89 0.88 16.45
C LYS A 60 2.82 -0.44 15.68
N PHE A 61 3.96 -0.86 15.13
CA PHE A 61 4.10 -2.05 14.31
C PHE A 61 5.25 -2.94 14.78
N ASP A 62 4.99 -4.23 14.82
CA ASP A 62 6.02 -5.26 14.92
C ASP A 62 6.17 -5.92 13.54
N LEU A 63 7.30 -5.70 12.88
CA LEU A 63 7.59 -6.22 11.54
C LEU A 63 8.56 -7.39 11.61
N TYR A 64 8.13 -8.55 11.14
CA TYR A 64 8.94 -9.76 11.02
C TYR A 64 9.14 -10.13 9.55
N PHE A 65 10.38 -10.38 9.14
CA PHE A 65 10.74 -10.82 7.79
C PHE A 65 11.21 -12.26 7.82
N LEU A 66 10.31 -13.17 7.46
CA LEU A 66 10.54 -14.61 7.51
C LEU A 66 11.17 -15.14 6.22
N ARG A 67 12.35 -15.76 6.35
CA ARG A 67 13.06 -16.43 5.25
C ARG A 67 13.15 -17.95 5.45
N ALA A 68 12.00 -18.61 5.34
CA ALA A 68 11.84 -20.06 5.51
C ALA A 68 11.36 -20.79 4.23
N PRO A 69 11.59 -22.10 4.07
CA PRO A 69 11.17 -22.83 2.86
C PRO A 69 9.66 -22.84 2.63
N LYS A 70 8.89 -22.91 3.73
CA LYS A 70 7.42 -22.94 3.71
C LYS A 70 6.79 -21.56 3.51
N ALA A 71 7.46 -20.50 3.96
CA ALA A 71 6.96 -19.13 3.97
C ALA A 71 6.42 -18.67 2.60
N LYS A 72 7.14 -18.96 1.51
CA LYS A 72 6.75 -18.56 0.14
C LYS A 72 5.35 -19.04 -0.31
N ASN A 73 4.79 -20.06 0.34
CA ASN A 73 3.48 -20.60 0.00
C ASN A 73 2.34 -19.75 0.58
N TYR A 74 2.63 -18.87 1.54
CA TYR A 74 1.65 -18.11 2.29
C TYR A 74 1.69 -16.64 1.91
N ARG A 75 1.13 -16.32 0.74
CA ARG A 75 1.11 -14.95 0.21
C ARG A 75 -0.19 -14.24 0.54
N GLU A 76 -0.09 -13.04 1.10
CA GLU A 76 -1.21 -12.11 1.33
C GLU A 76 -2.38 -12.86 1.97
N ILE A 77 -2.08 -13.56 3.08
CA ILE A 77 -3.07 -14.36 3.80
C ILE A 77 -4.04 -13.44 4.53
N GLY A 78 -3.56 -12.33 5.09
CA GLY A 78 -4.35 -11.45 5.92
C GLY A 78 -4.23 -11.81 7.40
N GLU A 79 -5.30 -11.56 8.16
CA GLU A 79 -5.32 -11.81 9.60
C GLU A 79 -5.23 -13.29 9.93
N VAL A 80 -4.43 -13.64 10.94
CA VAL A 80 -4.21 -15.01 11.40
C VAL A 80 -4.08 -15.08 12.91
N SER A 81 -4.35 -16.25 13.49
CA SER A 81 -4.10 -16.49 14.91
C SER A 81 -2.62 -16.86 15.18
N PRO A 82 -2.13 -16.72 16.42
CA PRO A 82 -0.81 -17.22 16.81
C PRO A 82 -0.62 -18.72 16.54
N GLU A 83 -1.67 -19.53 16.71
CA GLU A 83 -1.66 -20.97 16.44
C GLU A 83 -1.46 -21.23 14.95
N TRP A 84 -2.15 -20.48 14.08
CA TRP A 84 -1.98 -20.57 12.64
C TRP A 84 -0.51 -20.30 12.26
N VAL A 85 0.09 -19.26 12.85
CA VAL A 85 1.50 -18.90 12.60
C VAL A 85 2.43 -20.04 13.01
N LYS A 86 2.22 -20.63 14.18
CA LYS A 86 3.02 -21.75 14.67
C LYS A 86 2.90 -22.98 13.77
N GLU A 87 1.69 -23.34 13.37
CA GLU A 87 1.42 -24.51 12.53
C GLU A 87 1.95 -24.37 11.10
N ASN A 88 1.77 -23.19 10.50
CA ASN A 88 2.05 -22.96 9.08
C ASN A 88 3.46 -22.42 8.81
N LEU A 89 3.96 -21.55 9.68
CA LEU A 89 5.23 -20.86 9.50
C LEU A 89 6.36 -21.40 10.39
N ASP A 90 6.05 -22.27 11.36
CA ASP A 90 7.02 -22.89 12.28
C ASP A 90 7.80 -21.84 13.10
N ILE A 91 7.10 -20.79 13.50
CA ILE A 91 7.61 -19.71 14.36
C ILE A 91 6.61 -19.44 15.49
N ASP A 92 7.13 -19.09 16.66
CA ASP A 92 6.32 -18.75 17.83
C ASP A 92 6.39 -17.24 18.04
N ILE A 93 5.39 -16.52 17.55
CA ILE A 93 5.26 -15.07 17.71
C ILE A 93 4.10 -14.82 18.66
N GLN A 94 4.39 -14.16 19.77
CA GLN A 94 3.39 -13.70 20.71
C GLN A 94 2.94 -12.30 20.28
N PRO A 95 1.66 -12.08 19.96
CA PRO A 95 1.17 -10.76 19.57
C PRO A 95 1.33 -9.79 20.73
N ASN A 96 1.80 -8.59 20.44
CA ASN A 96 1.79 -7.50 21.40
C ASN A 96 0.45 -6.75 21.25
N PRO A 97 -0.36 -6.64 22.33
CA PRO A 97 -1.68 -6.01 22.27
C PRO A 97 -1.65 -4.53 21.87
N GLU A 98 -0.50 -3.85 21.97
CA GLU A 98 -0.35 -2.43 21.60
C GLU A 98 0.23 -2.22 20.19
N THR A 99 0.35 -3.29 19.38
CA THR A 99 0.97 -3.21 18.06
C THR A 99 0.21 -3.99 17.02
N ILE A 100 0.30 -3.56 15.77
CA ILE A 100 -0.11 -4.34 14.62
C ILE A 100 1.08 -5.21 14.20
N THR A 101 0.94 -6.53 14.27
CA THR A 101 2.03 -7.44 13.91
C THR A 101 1.93 -7.82 12.43
N ILE A 102 3.00 -7.63 11.67
CA ILE A 102 3.09 -8.01 10.26
C ILE A 102 4.23 -9.01 10.04
N ILE A 103 3.91 -10.15 9.44
CA ILE A 103 4.89 -11.16 9.04
C ILE A 103 5.00 -11.18 7.52
N PHE A 104 6.12 -10.67 7.00
CA PHE A 104 6.49 -10.78 5.60
C PHE A 104 7.07 -12.17 5.32
N THR A 105 6.45 -12.92 4.43
CA THR A 105 6.91 -14.24 4.00
C THR A 105 7.72 -14.20 2.71
N GLN A 106 7.52 -13.15 1.90
CA GLN A 106 8.22 -12.93 0.64
C GLN A 106 8.01 -11.51 0.10
N ASN A 107 8.85 -11.12 -0.85
CA ASN A 107 8.70 -9.90 -1.66
C ASN A 107 8.50 -10.25 -3.13
N THR A 108 7.58 -11.18 -3.43
CA THR A 108 7.26 -11.52 -4.82
C THR A 108 6.19 -10.55 -5.35
N GLY A 109 6.47 -9.96 -6.50
CA GLY A 109 5.62 -8.97 -7.18
C GLY A 109 6.09 -8.83 -8.63
N ALA A 110 5.18 -8.49 -9.55
CA ALA A 110 5.48 -8.44 -10.98
C ALA A 110 6.66 -7.52 -11.31
N GLU A 111 6.84 -6.45 -10.54
CA GLU A 111 7.86 -5.42 -10.78
C GLU A 111 9.18 -5.64 -10.02
N LYS A 112 9.32 -6.69 -9.19
CA LYS A 112 10.52 -6.97 -8.37
C LYS A 112 11.05 -5.73 -7.64
N VAL A 113 10.16 -4.89 -7.13
CA VAL A 113 10.52 -3.60 -6.51
C VAL A 113 11.21 -3.86 -5.16
N PRO A 114 12.32 -3.15 -4.84
CA PRO A 114 13.01 -3.31 -3.57
C PRO A 114 12.12 -3.02 -2.35
N MET A 115 12.31 -3.76 -1.25
CA MET A 115 11.63 -3.52 0.04
C MET A 115 12.04 -2.23 0.75
N THR A 116 11.73 -1.09 0.14
CA THR A 116 11.82 0.23 0.78
C THR A 116 10.66 0.42 1.77
N GLY A 117 10.75 1.43 2.65
CA GLY A 117 9.68 1.72 3.61
C GLY A 117 8.32 1.96 2.95
N TRP A 118 8.29 2.56 1.75
CA TRP A 118 7.08 2.71 0.93
C TRP A 118 6.50 1.38 0.46
N ILE A 119 7.35 0.48 -0.01
CA ILE A 119 6.91 -0.84 -0.50
C ILE A 119 6.43 -1.73 0.63
N ILE A 120 7.06 -1.64 1.81
CA ILE A 120 6.58 -2.30 3.04
C ILE A 120 5.16 -1.82 3.37
N ALA A 121 4.94 -0.49 3.43
CA ALA A 121 3.62 0.08 3.75
C ALA A 121 2.55 -0.30 2.70
N HIS A 122 2.89 -0.20 1.41
CA HIS A 122 2.01 -0.62 0.32
C HIS A 122 1.61 -2.10 0.44
N ARG A 123 2.56 -2.98 0.73
CA ARG A 123 2.32 -4.42 0.89
C ARG A 123 1.49 -4.76 2.12
N ILE A 124 1.62 -4.01 3.21
CA ILE A 124 0.71 -4.14 4.36
C ILE A 124 -0.72 -3.85 3.92
N GLY A 125 -0.93 -2.83 3.09
CA GLY A 125 -2.24 -2.57 2.51
C GLY A 125 -2.83 -3.79 1.78
N HIS A 126 -2.00 -4.57 1.08
CA HIS A 126 -2.45 -5.83 0.46
C HIS A 126 -2.85 -6.89 1.49
N ALA A 127 -2.05 -7.06 2.55
CA ALA A 127 -2.37 -7.99 3.63
C ALA A 127 -3.68 -7.61 4.35
N LEU A 128 -3.88 -6.33 4.65
CA LEU A 128 -5.10 -5.83 5.32
C LEU A 128 -6.34 -5.82 4.40
N TYR A 129 -6.17 -5.92 3.08
CA TYR A 129 -7.28 -6.05 2.15
C TYR A 129 -7.75 -7.50 1.99
N MET A 130 -6.84 -8.47 2.16
CA MET A 130 -7.12 -9.90 2.02
C MET A 130 -7.49 -10.54 3.36
N ASN A 131 -8.28 -11.61 3.35
CA ASN A 131 -8.48 -12.49 4.51
C ASN A 131 -8.66 -13.96 4.09
N ARG A 132 -7.61 -14.52 3.47
CA ARG A 132 -7.62 -15.88 2.92
C ARG A 132 -7.53 -16.97 3.98
N ALA A 133 -7.14 -16.65 5.21
CA ALA A 133 -7.04 -17.64 6.29
C ALA A 133 -8.39 -18.32 6.56
N GLU A 134 -9.47 -17.54 6.51
CA GLU A 134 -10.84 -18.03 6.75
C GLU A 134 -11.61 -18.36 5.46
N GLY A 135 -10.94 -18.36 4.31
CA GLY A 135 -11.60 -18.59 3.00
C GLY A 135 -12.48 -17.44 2.51
N TYR A 136 -12.55 -16.34 3.26
CA TYR A 136 -13.19 -15.09 2.84
C TYR A 136 -12.19 -14.21 2.05
N SER A 137 -12.68 -13.16 1.42
CA SER A 137 -11.84 -12.22 0.65
C SER A 137 -11.98 -10.78 1.13
N ASN A 138 -12.51 -10.57 2.35
CA ASN A 138 -12.79 -9.25 2.89
C ASN A 138 -11.91 -9.00 4.12
N GLY A 139 -10.74 -8.41 3.93
CA GLY A 139 -9.93 -7.90 5.02
C GLY A 139 -10.41 -6.54 5.53
N PRO A 140 -9.85 -6.03 6.64
CA PRO A 140 -10.21 -4.75 7.26
C PRO A 140 -10.26 -3.54 6.30
N LEU A 141 -9.39 -3.50 5.29
CA LEU A 141 -9.35 -2.39 4.32
C LEU A 141 -10.40 -2.48 3.21
N MET A 142 -11.19 -3.56 3.11
CA MET A 142 -12.15 -3.73 2.00
C MET A 142 -13.14 -2.56 1.88
N GLY A 143 -13.67 -2.07 3.01
CA GLY A 143 -14.61 -0.94 3.04
C GLY A 143 -13.99 0.34 2.47
N PHE A 144 -12.81 0.70 2.96
CA PHE A 144 -12.03 1.83 2.46
C PHE A 144 -11.77 1.73 0.96
N PHE A 145 -11.39 0.55 0.46
CA PHE A 145 -11.10 0.33 -0.96
C PHE A 145 -12.35 0.53 -1.84
N GLN A 146 -13.49 0.00 -1.39
CA GLN A 146 -14.77 0.20 -2.07
C GLN A 146 -15.19 1.67 -2.07
N LYS A 147 -14.93 2.41 -0.98
CA LYS A 147 -15.18 3.85 -0.89
C LYS A 147 -14.32 4.62 -1.88
N VAL A 148 -12.99 4.41 -1.88
CA VAL A 148 -12.06 5.03 -2.84
C VAL A 148 -12.48 4.78 -4.28
N GLN A 149 -12.86 3.54 -4.62
CA GLN A 149 -13.34 3.20 -5.95
C GLN A 149 -14.64 3.91 -6.32
N ARG A 150 -15.59 4.01 -5.38
CA ARG A 150 -16.85 4.69 -5.58
C ARG A 150 -16.65 6.19 -5.79
N ASP A 151 -15.86 6.83 -4.94
CA ASP A 151 -15.57 8.27 -5.01
C ASP A 151 -14.93 8.63 -6.36
N PHE A 152 -13.88 7.91 -6.77
CA PHE A 152 -13.22 8.17 -8.06
C PHE A 152 -14.11 7.85 -9.26
N LYS A 153 -14.99 6.85 -9.15
CA LYS A 153 -15.99 6.57 -10.20
C LYS A 153 -16.96 7.74 -10.34
N GLN A 154 -17.50 8.26 -9.24
CA GLN A 154 -18.42 9.40 -9.25
C GLN A 154 -17.76 10.66 -9.79
N MET A 155 -16.54 10.98 -9.34
CA MET A 155 -15.77 12.12 -9.86
C MET A 155 -15.48 11.98 -11.36
N THR A 156 -15.05 10.80 -11.81
CA THR A 156 -14.81 10.54 -13.25
C THR A 156 -16.09 10.66 -14.08
N GLN A 157 -17.22 10.14 -13.55
CA GLN A 157 -18.51 10.25 -14.20
C GLN A 157 -18.96 11.71 -14.30
N ARG A 158 -18.77 12.51 -13.24
CA ARG A 158 -19.12 13.93 -13.24
C ARG A 158 -18.29 14.72 -14.25
N LEU A 159 -16.97 14.55 -14.25
CA LEU A 159 -16.07 15.28 -15.17
C LEU A 159 -16.29 14.94 -16.64
N PHE A 160 -16.65 13.68 -16.93
CA PHE A 160 -16.51 13.14 -18.29
C PHE A 160 -17.74 12.41 -18.82
N GLY A 161 -18.83 12.34 -18.05
CA GLY A 161 -19.99 11.51 -18.37
C GLY A 161 -19.65 10.03 -18.58
N SER A 162 -18.50 9.57 -18.06
CA SER A 162 -17.99 8.24 -18.36
C SER A 162 -18.67 7.22 -17.46
N THR A 163 -19.49 6.36 -18.06
CA THR A 163 -20.15 5.24 -17.39
C THR A 163 -19.60 3.93 -17.94
N PRO A 164 -19.32 2.93 -17.08
CA PRO A 164 -18.99 1.60 -17.55
C PRO A 164 -20.22 0.96 -18.20
N ASP A 165 -20.00 0.00 -19.09
CA ASP A 165 -21.04 -0.85 -19.64
C ASP A 165 -21.65 -1.79 -18.57
N GLN A 166 -22.61 -2.62 -18.99
CA GLN A 166 -23.27 -3.60 -18.12
C GLN A 166 -22.34 -4.63 -17.48
N TYR A 167 -21.12 -4.78 -18.00
CA TYR A 167 -20.08 -5.67 -17.46
C TYR A 167 -19.03 -4.93 -16.63
N GLY A 168 -19.24 -3.63 -16.35
CA GLY A 168 -18.29 -2.81 -15.61
C GLY A 168 -17.09 -2.32 -16.43
N GLN A 169 -17.10 -2.53 -17.75
CA GLN A 169 -15.99 -2.17 -18.63
C GLN A 169 -16.15 -0.74 -19.17
N TYR A 170 -15.06 0.00 -19.18
CA TYR A 170 -15.03 1.29 -19.86
C TYR A 170 -14.58 1.08 -21.31
N SER A 171 -15.20 1.81 -22.23
CA SER A 171 -14.68 1.91 -23.59
C SER A 171 -13.24 2.40 -23.56
N ARG A 172 -12.40 1.90 -24.48
CA ARG A 172 -10.99 2.30 -24.60
C ARG A 172 -10.77 3.81 -24.79
N TYR A 173 -11.82 4.55 -25.13
CA TYR A 173 -11.82 6.00 -25.33
C TYR A 173 -12.41 6.80 -24.16
N GLN A 174 -12.97 6.12 -23.15
CA GLN A 174 -13.51 6.77 -21.96
C GLN A 174 -12.42 7.05 -20.95
N ALA A 175 -12.58 8.16 -20.23
CA ALA A 175 -11.80 8.38 -19.03
C ALA A 175 -12.24 7.36 -17.98
N THR A 176 -11.28 6.85 -17.22
CA THR A 176 -11.53 5.83 -16.19
C THR A 176 -11.06 6.36 -14.84
N PRO A 177 -11.53 5.79 -13.73
CA PRO A 177 -11.02 6.13 -12.39
C PRO A 177 -9.49 6.07 -12.29
N ALA A 178 -8.85 5.13 -12.99
CA ALA A 178 -7.39 5.01 -13.02
C ALA A 178 -6.71 6.23 -13.67
N HIS A 179 -7.31 6.80 -14.71
CA HIS A 179 -6.77 8.01 -15.33
C HIS A 179 -6.84 9.22 -14.41
N LEU A 180 -7.96 9.38 -13.70
CA LEU A 180 -8.11 10.44 -12.70
C LEU A 180 -7.10 10.23 -11.55
N ALA A 181 -7.02 9.01 -11.01
CA ALA A 181 -6.06 8.63 -9.98
C ALA A 181 -4.61 8.92 -10.38
N MET A 182 -4.21 8.61 -11.62
CA MET A 182 -2.86 8.95 -12.12
C MET A 182 -2.62 10.46 -12.20
N ALA A 183 -3.65 11.26 -12.49
CA ALA A 183 -3.52 12.71 -12.62
C ALA A 183 -3.39 13.41 -11.26
N VAL A 184 -4.15 12.95 -10.26
CA VAL A 184 -4.20 13.58 -8.94
C VAL A 184 -3.31 12.87 -7.92
N GLY A 185 -2.81 11.67 -8.22
CA GLY A 185 -1.94 10.92 -7.32
C GLY A 185 -0.55 11.55 -7.13
N THR A 186 -0.07 11.59 -5.89
CA THR A 186 1.24 12.15 -5.54
C THR A 186 2.36 11.09 -5.54
N MET A 187 1.99 9.81 -5.46
CA MET A 187 2.88 8.65 -5.45
C MET A 187 3.61 8.48 -6.79
N LYS A 188 4.77 7.82 -6.73
CA LYS A 188 5.61 7.60 -7.92
C LYS A 188 4.89 6.81 -9.02
N SER A 189 4.09 5.81 -8.65
CA SER A 189 3.31 5.01 -9.60
C SER A 189 2.29 5.84 -10.37
N ALA A 190 1.66 6.84 -9.76
CA ALA A 190 0.79 7.81 -10.43
C ALA A 190 1.59 8.72 -11.37
N LYS A 191 2.68 9.34 -10.87
CA LYS A 191 3.55 10.24 -11.64
C LYS A 191 4.18 9.57 -12.86
N ASP A 192 4.64 8.34 -12.70
CA ASP A 192 5.22 7.53 -13.78
C ASP A 192 4.14 6.88 -14.68
N ARG A 193 2.86 7.03 -14.33
CA ARG A 193 1.69 6.44 -15.03
C ARG A 193 1.75 4.91 -15.12
N LYS A 194 2.14 4.27 -14.02
CA LYS A 194 2.26 2.82 -13.86
C LYS A 194 1.17 2.21 -12.99
N LEU A 195 0.07 2.94 -12.76
CA LEU A 195 -1.12 2.39 -12.11
C LEU A 195 -1.92 1.54 -13.11
N PHE A 196 -1.53 0.27 -13.27
CA PHE A 196 -2.18 -0.67 -14.18
C PHE A 196 -3.60 -1.03 -13.74
N ARG A 197 -3.86 -1.06 -12.42
CA ARG A 197 -5.17 -1.35 -11.83
C ARG A 197 -5.51 -0.27 -10.83
N PHE A 198 -6.77 0.17 -10.82
CA PHE A 198 -7.22 1.18 -9.88
C PHE A 198 -7.08 0.72 -8.41
N SER A 199 -7.24 -0.58 -8.13
CA SER A 199 -7.06 -1.13 -6.78
C SER A 199 -5.68 -0.83 -6.19
N GLU A 200 -4.62 -0.76 -7.01
CA GLU A 200 -3.27 -0.38 -6.56
C GLU A 200 -3.22 1.05 -6.02
N PHE A 201 -4.09 1.94 -6.51
CA PHE A 201 -4.14 3.32 -6.05
C PHE A 201 -4.58 3.41 -4.58
N ALA A 202 -5.54 2.58 -4.15
CA ALA A 202 -5.96 2.56 -2.75
C ALA A 202 -4.84 2.02 -1.83
N HIS A 203 -4.06 1.03 -2.27
CA HIS A 203 -2.85 0.58 -1.54
C HIS A 203 -1.79 1.68 -1.47
N GLU A 204 -1.64 2.48 -2.52
CA GLU A 204 -0.72 3.61 -2.55
C GLU A 204 -1.18 4.78 -1.66
N LEU A 205 -2.49 5.04 -1.56
CA LEU A 205 -3.06 5.99 -0.59
C LEU A 205 -2.82 5.51 0.84
N PHE A 206 -3.08 4.23 1.11
CA PHE A 206 -2.75 3.63 2.41
C PHE A 206 -1.25 3.79 2.75
N ALA A 207 -0.35 3.52 1.79
CA ALA A 207 1.08 3.70 1.98
C ALA A 207 1.47 5.16 2.25
N GLN A 208 0.86 6.11 1.52
CA GLN A 208 1.04 7.54 1.75
C GLN A 208 0.62 7.93 3.15
N TYR A 209 -0.56 7.48 3.58
CA TYR A 209 -1.09 7.74 4.92
C TYR A 209 -0.13 7.23 5.98
N LEU A 210 0.27 5.96 5.89
CA LEU A 210 1.12 5.34 6.88
C LEU A 210 2.46 6.07 7.04
N ILE A 211 3.07 6.50 5.95
CA ILE A 211 4.40 7.13 5.94
C ILE A 211 4.36 8.60 6.29
N THR A 212 3.36 9.32 5.82
CA THR A 212 3.32 10.78 5.94
C THR A 212 2.39 11.26 7.05
N GLY A 213 1.56 10.35 7.60
CA GLY A 213 0.46 10.65 8.50
C GLY A 213 -0.70 11.37 7.82
N LYS A 214 -0.68 11.50 6.49
CA LYS A 214 -1.62 12.30 5.71
C LYS A 214 -1.96 11.68 4.36
N ILE A 215 -3.14 11.98 3.86
CA ILE A 215 -3.51 11.78 2.46
C ILE A 215 -3.37 13.11 1.75
N LYS A 216 -2.74 13.09 0.57
CA LYS A 216 -2.66 14.27 -0.28
C LYS A 216 -2.79 13.96 -1.75
N PHE A 217 -3.58 14.77 -2.44
CA PHE A 217 -3.71 14.78 -3.89
C PHE A 217 -2.98 16.00 -4.49
N ASN A 218 -2.54 15.87 -5.74
CA ASN A 218 -2.18 17.02 -6.55
C ASN A 218 -3.47 17.76 -6.95
N PRO A 219 -3.40 19.08 -7.22
CA PRO A 219 -4.50 19.82 -7.80
C PRO A 219 -5.03 19.14 -9.07
N LEU A 220 -6.34 19.15 -9.26
CA LEU A 220 -6.98 18.58 -10.46
C LEU A 220 -6.48 19.32 -11.71
N PRO A 221 -5.83 18.66 -12.68
CA PRO A 221 -5.41 19.34 -13.89
C PRO A 221 -6.58 19.54 -14.85
N ARG A 222 -6.56 20.63 -15.62
CA ARG A 222 -7.58 20.91 -16.67
C ARG A 222 -7.58 19.91 -17.83
N ASN A 223 -6.47 19.22 -18.03
CA ASN A 223 -6.35 18.16 -19.01
C ASN A 223 -5.85 16.87 -18.35
N ILE A 224 -6.55 15.77 -18.60
CA ILE A 224 -6.13 14.45 -18.15
C ILE A 224 -5.59 13.69 -19.34
N LEU A 225 -4.32 13.29 -19.25
CA LEU A 225 -3.73 12.41 -20.24
C LEU A 225 -4.34 11.01 -20.09
N MET A 226 -4.90 10.49 -21.18
CA MET A 226 -5.53 9.17 -21.29
C MET A 226 -4.50 8.12 -21.68
N ARG A 227 -3.73 8.37 -22.76
CA ARG A 227 -2.78 7.40 -23.29
C ARG A 227 -1.40 8.00 -23.42
N ASN A 228 -0.41 7.29 -22.88
CA ASN A 228 1.00 7.56 -23.15
C ASN A 228 1.43 6.85 -24.45
N HIS A 229 2.48 7.35 -25.10
CA HIS A 229 3.07 6.75 -26.30
C HIS A 229 3.17 5.22 -26.17
N MET A 230 2.69 4.48 -27.17
CA MET A 230 3.02 3.06 -27.29
C MET A 230 4.49 2.91 -27.67
N ALA A 231 5.12 1.81 -27.25
CA ALA A 231 6.51 1.49 -27.57
C ALA A 231 6.79 1.39 -29.07
N TRP A 232 5.75 1.29 -29.91
CA TRP A 232 5.83 1.31 -31.37
C TRP A 232 4.78 2.28 -31.94
N GLY A 233 5.23 3.19 -32.81
CA GLY A 233 4.41 4.15 -33.56
C GLY A 233 4.29 5.56 -32.93
N HIS A 234 4.31 6.59 -33.77
CA HIS A 234 4.08 7.99 -33.39
C HIS A 234 2.59 8.28 -33.19
N HIS A 235 1.97 7.68 -32.18
CA HIS A 235 0.64 8.09 -31.76
C HIS A 235 0.74 9.31 -30.86
N ALA A 236 0.07 10.41 -31.22
CA ALA A 236 -0.01 11.59 -30.38
C ALA A 236 -0.65 11.25 -29.02
N PRO A 237 -0.16 11.84 -27.91
CA PRO A 237 -0.76 11.67 -26.59
C PRO A 237 -2.24 12.07 -26.65
N GLN A 238 -3.12 11.17 -26.18
CA GLN A 238 -4.55 11.46 -26.12
C GLN A 238 -4.87 12.10 -24.78
N THR A 239 -5.28 13.37 -24.81
CA THR A 239 -5.70 14.13 -23.61
C THR A 239 -7.19 14.40 -23.66
N ARG A 240 -7.83 14.40 -22.49
CA ARG A 240 -9.21 14.83 -22.33
C ARG A 240 -9.27 16.11 -21.52
N TRP A 241 -9.93 17.12 -22.06
CA TRP A 241 -10.12 18.41 -21.41
C TRP A 241 -11.37 18.39 -20.53
N ILE A 242 -11.24 18.94 -19.32
CA ILE A 242 -12.36 19.25 -18.45
C ILE A 242 -12.88 20.62 -18.86
N ARG A 243 -14.04 20.65 -19.50
CA ARG A 243 -14.65 21.89 -20.04
C ARG A 243 -15.67 22.52 -19.12
N ASP A 244 -16.31 21.70 -18.31
CA ASP A 244 -17.37 22.14 -17.39
C ASP A 244 -16.74 22.69 -16.11
N GLU A 245 -16.95 23.99 -15.87
CA GLU A 245 -16.35 24.70 -14.75
C GLU A 245 -16.94 24.23 -13.42
N GLU A 246 -18.26 24.03 -13.38
CA GLU A 246 -18.96 23.56 -12.18
C GLU A 246 -18.45 22.18 -11.74
N SER A 247 -18.32 21.22 -12.67
CA SER A 247 -17.77 19.91 -12.37
C SER A 247 -16.29 19.97 -11.99
N TYR A 248 -15.51 20.89 -12.57
CA TYR A 248 -14.11 21.07 -12.20
C TYR A 248 -13.97 21.55 -10.75
N GLU A 249 -14.69 22.62 -10.38
CA GLU A 249 -14.67 23.15 -9.02
C GLU A 249 -15.20 22.13 -8.01
N HIS A 250 -16.32 21.47 -8.32
CA HIS A 250 -16.89 20.44 -7.46
C HIS A 250 -15.91 19.30 -7.19
N VAL A 251 -15.25 18.76 -8.22
CA VAL A 251 -14.31 17.66 -8.04
C VAL A 251 -13.02 18.12 -7.36
N SER A 252 -12.58 19.36 -7.59
CA SER A 252 -11.43 19.93 -6.88
C SER A 252 -11.70 20.01 -5.38
N ASN A 253 -12.84 20.58 -4.99
CA ASN A 253 -13.24 20.65 -3.57
C ASN A 253 -13.43 19.24 -2.98
N ARG A 254 -14.02 18.31 -3.75
CA ARG A 254 -14.20 16.94 -3.28
C ARG A 254 -12.88 16.25 -3.00
N LEU A 255 -11.83 16.47 -3.80
CA LEU A 255 -10.50 15.89 -3.53
C LEU A 255 -9.95 16.38 -2.18
N GLU A 256 -10.13 17.65 -1.85
CA GLU A 256 -9.71 18.22 -0.56
C GLU A 256 -10.48 17.60 0.61
N GLU A 257 -11.80 17.44 0.48
CA GLU A 257 -12.62 16.75 1.49
C GLU A 257 -12.17 15.30 1.71
N LEU A 258 -11.85 14.60 0.61
CA LEU A 258 -11.41 13.21 0.65
C LEU A 258 -10.07 13.01 1.36
N GLU A 259 -9.18 14.02 1.38
CA GLU A 259 -7.94 13.95 2.16
C GLU A 259 -8.26 13.67 3.64
N TYR A 260 -9.16 14.45 4.23
CA TYR A 260 -9.56 14.31 5.63
C TYR A 260 -10.41 13.08 5.90
N GLU A 261 -11.38 12.77 5.02
CA GLU A 261 -12.25 11.59 5.20
C GLU A 261 -11.44 10.29 5.19
N TYR A 262 -10.48 10.17 4.26
CA TYR A 262 -9.65 8.97 4.17
C TYR A 262 -8.66 8.87 5.32
N GLU A 263 -8.08 9.98 5.79
CA GLU A 263 -7.25 9.98 7.00
C GLU A 263 -8.03 9.45 8.21
N TYR A 264 -9.23 9.98 8.44
CA TYR A 264 -10.09 9.57 9.56
C TYR A 264 -10.48 8.09 9.49
N GLU A 265 -10.87 7.61 8.30
CA GLU A 265 -11.25 6.21 8.12
C GLU A 265 -10.06 5.27 8.33
N LEU A 266 -8.87 5.63 7.85
CA LEU A 266 -7.67 4.83 8.06
C LEU A 266 -7.21 4.83 9.52
N ASP A 267 -7.35 5.94 10.24
CA ASP A 267 -7.14 5.99 11.68
C ASP A 267 -8.04 4.98 12.40
N TYR A 268 -9.35 5.08 12.17
CA TYR A 268 -10.33 4.20 12.80
C TYR A 268 -10.08 2.73 12.50
N ILE A 269 -9.74 2.40 11.24
CA ILE A 269 -9.41 1.03 10.86
C ILE A 269 -8.17 0.58 11.62
N LEU A 270 -7.07 1.32 11.58
CA LEU A 270 -5.79 0.90 12.15
C LEU A 270 -5.82 0.79 13.68
N GLU A 271 -6.54 1.67 14.38
CA GLU A 271 -6.78 1.57 15.82
C GLU A 271 -7.48 0.25 16.19
N GLY A 272 -8.39 -0.23 15.34
CA GLY A 272 -9.08 -1.51 15.53
C GLY A 272 -8.23 -2.75 15.29
N LEU A 273 -6.97 -2.63 14.84
CA LEU A 273 -6.10 -3.77 14.51
C LEU A 273 -4.97 -4.00 15.52
N GLU A 274 -4.91 -3.20 16.59
CA GLU A 274 -3.91 -3.41 17.65
C GLU A 274 -4.10 -4.80 18.29
N GLY A 275 -2.99 -5.55 18.39
CA GLY A 275 -2.99 -6.94 18.86
C GLY A 275 -3.22 -7.99 17.77
N SER A 276 -3.61 -7.60 16.56
CA SER A 276 -3.80 -8.54 15.44
C SER A 276 -2.46 -8.92 14.76
N ILE A 277 -2.43 -10.11 14.17
CA ILE A 277 -1.30 -10.62 13.38
C ILE A 277 -1.74 -10.76 11.93
N PHE A 278 -0.95 -10.20 11.00
CA PHE A 278 -1.17 -10.32 9.57
C PHE A 278 0.01 -10.99 8.88
N VAL A 279 -0.30 -11.91 7.95
CA VAL A 279 0.70 -12.61 7.15
C VAL A 279 0.64 -12.14 5.70
N MET A 280 1.79 -11.72 5.19
CA MET A 280 2.00 -11.10 3.88
C MET A 280 2.89 -11.95 2.97
#